data_AF-A0A2I0NYJ4-F1
#
_entry.id   AF-A0A2I0NYJ4-F1
#
_cell.length_a   1.000
_cell.length_b   1.000
_cell.length_c   1.000
_cell.angle_alpha   90.00
_cell.angle_beta   90.00
_cell.angle_gamma   90.00
#
_symmetry.space_group_name_H-M   'P 1'
#
loop_
_entity.id
_entity.type
_entity.pdbx_description
1 polymer ?
#
loop_
_entity_poly.entity_id
_entity_poly.type
_entity_poly.pdbx_seq_one_letter_code
_entity_poly.pdbx_strand_id
1 'polypeptide(L)' 'MNITVLELSEDKVKISIVGQGHTFMNALISEIQKDPAVDVANYIIEFQFSDPVLTVTTHDKKDPLAPYLAV' A
#
# COMPACT_ATOMS: atom_id res chain seq x y z
N MET A 1 -1.25 7.85 13.77
CA MET A 1 -1.14 7.28 12.43
C MET A 1 -1.24 8.42 11.45
N ASN A 2 -0.23 8.63 10.61
CA ASN A 2 -0.28 9.63 9.54
C ASN A 2 -0.04 8.90 8.21
N ILE A 3 -0.87 9.18 7.22
CA ILE A 3 -0.83 8.53 5.92
C ILE A 3 -0.50 9.62 4.91
N THR A 4 0.59 9.44 4.17
CA THR A 4 1.03 10.39 3.15
C THR A 4 1.11 9.69 1.81
N VAL A 5 0.37 10.19 0.83
CA VAL A 5 0.47 9.73 -0.56
C VAL A 5 1.75 10.31 -1.15
N LEU A 6 2.69 9.44 -1.51
CA LEU A 6 3.97 9.83 -2.10
C LEU A 6 3.87 9.91 -3.63
N GLU A 7 3.12 8.98 -4.23
CA GLU A 7 2.97 8.85 -5.68
C GLU A 7 1.57 8.30 -5.95
N LEU A 8 0.86 8.92 -6.88
CA LEU A 8 -0.41 8.42 -7.42
C LEU A 8 -0.33 8.47 -8.94
N SER A 9 -0.56 7.33 -9.58
CA SER A 9 -0.61 7.14 -11.02
C SER A 9 -1.89 6.35 -11.38
N GLU A 10 -2.15 6.14 -12.66
CA GLU A 10 -3.38 5.47 -13.12
C GLU A 10 -3.54 4.03 -12.59
N ASP A 11 -2.43 3.32 -12.38
CA ASP A 11 -2.37 1.90 -12.03
C ASP A 11 -1.54 1.62 -10.77
N LYS A 12 -1.08 2.67 -10.09
CA LYS A 12 -0.12 2.56 -9.01
C LYS A 12 -0.30 3.65 -7.97
N VAL A 13 -0.18 3.25 -6.70
CA VAL A 13 -0.09 4.17 -5.58
C VAL A 13 1.07 3.80 -4.67
N LYS A 14 1.78 4.83 -4.18
CA LYS A 14 2.75 4.72 -3.10
C LYS A 14 2.31 5.54 -1.91
N ILE A 15 2.31 4.91 -0.75
CA ILE A 15 1.82 5.50 0.49
C ILE A 15 2.84 5.26 1.59
N SER A 16 3.24 6.32 2.29
CA SER A 16 3.97 6.22 3.55
C SER A 16 3.00 6.14 4.71
N ILE A 17 3.18 5.16 5.59
CA ILE A 17 2.35 4.96 6.78
C ILE A 17 3.20 5.18 8.03
N VAL A 18 3.19 6.42 8.52
CA VAL A 18 4.08 6.86 9.60
C VAL A 18 3.71 6.25 10.95
N GLY A 19 4.72 5.72 11.63
CA GLY A 19 4.61 5.13 12.96
C GLY A 19 3.99 3.74 12.98
N GLN A 20 3.99 3.03 11.85
CA GLN A 20 3.58 1.62 11.77
C GLN A 20 4.79 0.71 11.49
N GLY A 21 4.71 -0.52 11.99
CA GLY A 21 5.76 -1.54 11.81
C GLY A 21 5.29 -2.76 11.04
N HIS A 22 6.15 -3.77 10.94
CA HIS A 22 5.91 -4.99 10.17
C HIS A 22 4.57 -5.68 10.46
N THR A 23 4.16 -5.77 11.73
CA THR A 23 2.90 -6.44 12.10
C THR A 23 1.69 -5.82 11.40
N PHE A 24 1.60 -4.50 11.38
CA PHE A 24 0.51 -3.79 10.72
C PHE A 24 0.61 -3.91 9.20
N MET A 25 1.81 -3.68 8.65
CA MET A 25 2.04 -3.74 7.20
C MET A 25 1.73 -5.12 6.61
N ASN A 26 2.10 -6.20 7.31
CA ASN A 26 1.82 -7.57 6.88
C ASN A 26 0.32 -7.86 6.87
N ALA A 27 -0.42 -7.41 7.89
CA ALA A 27 -1.87 -7.57 7.94
C ALA A 27 -2.56 -6.78 6.81
N LEU A 28 -2.14 -5.54 6.60
CA LEU A 28 -2.69 -4.68 5.54
C LEU A 28 -2.46 -5.26 4.15
N ILE A 29 -1.24 -5.73 3.86
CA ILE A 29 -0.94 -6.38 2.57
C ILE A 29 -1.76 -7.65 2.38
N SER A 30 -1.91 -8.46 3.44
CA SER A 30 -2.71 -9.68 3.38
C SER A 30 -4.19 -9.38 3.07
N GLU A 31 -4.71 -8.22 3.49
CA GLU A 31 -6.07 -7.79 3.16
C GLU A 31 -6.15 -7.27 1.72
N ILE A 32 -5.23 -6.39 1.32
CA ILE A 32 -5.21 -5.80 -0.03
C ILE A 32 -5.04 -6.88 -1.11
N GLN A 33 -4.20 -7.89 -0.87
CA GLN A 33 -4.00 -9.00 -1.82
C GLN A 33 -5.23 -9.92 -1.99
N LYS A 34 -6.25 -9.81 -1.14
CA LYS A 34 -7.52 -10.52 -1.37
C LYS A 34 -8.34 -9.92 -2.50
N ASP A 35 -8.09 -8.65 -2.84
CA ASP A 35 -8.78 -8.00 -3.94
C ASP A 35 -8.19 -8.50 -5.28
N PRO A 36 -8.98 -9.17 -6.14
CA PRO A 36 -8.51 -9.65 -7.44
C PRO A 36 -8.17 -8.51 -8.43
N ALA A 37 -8.51 -7.25 -8.12
CA ALA A 37 -8.08 -6.10 -8.89
C ALA A 37 -6.62 -5.69 -8.62
N VAL A 38 -6.03 -6.17 -7.53
CA VAL A 38 -4.64 -5.87 -7.16
C VAL A 38 -3.71 -6.84 -7.88
N ASP A 39 -2.71 -6.27 -8.56
CA ASP A 39 -1.64 -7.02 -9.21
C ASP A 39 -0.50 -7.28 -8.22
N VAL A 40 0.04 -6.22 -7.64
CA VAL A 40 1.13 -6.31 -6.66
C VAL A 40 0.82 -5.42 -5.46
N ALA A 41 0.94 -5.98 -4.26
CA ALA A 41 0.94 -5.21 -3.02
C ALA A 41 2.17 -5.59 -2.19
N ASN A 42 3.06 -4.63 -1.99
CA ASN A 42 4.30 -4.82 -1.24
C ASN A 42 4.67 -3.56 -0.45
N TYR A 43 5.46 -3.71 0.61
CA TYR A 43 6.04 -2.59 1.34
C TYR A 43 7.54 -2.71 1.46
N ILE A 44 8.20 -1.56 1.56
CA ILE A 44 9.64 -1.47 1.78
C ILE A 44 9.87 -0.57 2.99
N ILE A 45 10.77 -1.01 3.87
CA ILE A 45 11.35 -0.19 4.93
C ILE A 45 12.82 -0.01 4.54
N GLU A 46 13.16 1.17 4.01
CA GLU A 46 14.50 1.44 3.46
C GLU A 46 15.59 1.40 4.54
N PHE A 47 15.29 1.90 5.73
CA PHE A 47 16.15 1.80 6.91
C PHE A 47 15.35 1.34 8.12
N GLN A 48 15.98 0.65 9.06
CA GLN A 48 15.31 0.04 10.24
C GLN A 48 14.49 1.03 11.10
N PHE A 49 14.77 2.33 11.00
CA PHE A 49 14.10 3.41 11.73
C PHE A 49 13.15 4.25 10.86
N SER A 50 13.03 3.89 9.58
CA SER A 50 12.19 4.60 8.63
C SER A 50 10.75 4.08 8.67
N ASP A 51 9.84 4.97 8.30
CA ASP A 51 8.46 4.58 8.08
C ASP A 51 8.32 3.68 6.84
N PRO A 52 7.42 2.68 6.88
CA PRO A 52 7.17 1.82 5.75
C PRO A 52 6.52 2.57 4.59
N VAL A 53 7.02 2.30 3.39
CA VAL A 53 6.42 2.74 2.14
C VAL A 53 5.73 1.56 1.49
N LEU A 54 4.40 1.61 1.46
CA LEU A 54 3.55 0.68 0.74
C LEU A 54 3.48 1.07 -0.73
N THR A 55 3.60 0.10 -1.61
CA THR A 55 3.37 0.22 -3.05
C THR A 55 2.30 -0.78 -3.45
N VAL A 56 1.24 -0.30 -4.08
CA VAL A 56 0.17 -1.14 -4.65
C VAL A 56 0.01 -0.80 -6.12
N THR A 57 -0.07 -1.84 -6.94
CA THR A 57 -0.43 -1.75 -8.37
C THR A 57 -1.70 -2.55 -8.65
N THR A 58 -2.48 -2.08 -9.61
CA THR A 58 -3.76 -2.69 -10.00
C THR A 58 -3.73 -3.17 -11.45
N HIS A 59 -4.48 -4.22 -11.73
CA HIS A 59 -4.71 -4.67 -13.10
C HIS A 59 -5.67 -3.73 -13.85
N ASP A 60 -5.50 -3.66 -15.18
CA ASP A 60 -6.41 -3.00 -16.12
C ASP A 60 -6.72 -1.52 -15.84
N LYS A 61 -5.75 -0.75 -15.31
CA LYS A 61 -5.94 0.67 -14.94
C LYS A 61 -7.13 0.90 -13.99
N LYS A 62 -7.48 -0.10 -13.18
CA LYS A 62 -8.46 0.06 -12.11
C LYS A 62 -7.89 1.01 -11.06
N ASP A 63 -8.75 1.83 -10.47
CA ASP A 63 -8.33 2.83 -9.49
C ASP A 63 -7.51 2.18 -8.35
N PRO A 64 -6.21 2.54 -8.22
CA PRO A 64 -5.33 1.97 -7.20
C PRO A 64 -5.71 2.39 -5.78
N LEU A 65 -6.64 3.34 -5.61
CA LEU A 65 -7.20 3.73 -4.31
C LEU A 65 -8.39 2.87 -3.88
N ALA A 66 -9.06 2.16 -4.79
CA ALA A 66 -10.25 1.36 -4.48
C ALA A 66 -10.02 0.29 -3.39
N PRO A 67 -8.88 -0.44 -3.37
CA PRO A 67 -8.61 -1.43 -2.32
C PRO A 67 -8.45 -0.83 -0.92
N TYR A 68 -8.16 0.47 -0.81
CA TYR A 68 -7.97 1.16 0.47
C TYR A 68 -9.26 1.67 1.09
N LEU A 69 -10.34 1.83 0.31
CA LEU A 69 -11.63 2.35 0.76
C LEU A 69 -12.60 1.24 1.21
N ALA A 70 -12.27 -0.02 0.93
CA ALA A 70 -13.10 -1.18 1.26
C ALA A 70 -12.78 -1.84 2.62
N VAL A 71 -11.81 -1.29 3.36
CA VAL A 71 -11.31 -1.80 4.66
C VAL A 71 -11.94 -1.05 5.84
#